data_AF-A0A3S0ZKI5-F1
#
_entry.id   AF-A0A3S0ZKI5-F1
#
_cell.length_a   1.000
_cell.length_b   1.000
_cell.length_c   1.000
_cell.angle_alpha   90.00
_cell.angle_beta   90.00
_cell.angle_gamma   90.00
#
_symmetry.space_group_name_H-M   'P 1'
#
loop_
_entity.id
_entity.type
_entity.pdbx_description
1 polymer ?
#
loop_
_entity_poly.entity_id
_entity_poly.type
_entity_poly.pdbx_seq_one_letter_code
_entity_poly.pdbx_strand_id
1 'polypeptide(L)'
;MGRVPLIRHHLPAALLALTLASAVPMAQAAEPVLLVTSPAALQAAEKSGAGFARWMYGESAQSTDGVTANEALMRTPAWRSITEPLGASLSGIQRRDRQAGVGISRYPHRLFDARWLASPDAFFELVGVANRMDRRPFQSGACGETRLVYRLAYRTAAMQSRLPMTVNVELRGDAPDADGSCAAAAKRWQPPQAAMADEALGRWLTSADGPLAPKRLEHARIAQLTTNLQSVRWPSAVRPDLGGHAEYMLRAFRWNAGARRFEIAPLENTPDVARLKANAPLRKELQQWLRQPANLRALDEATLQIPDRFLATEAISVAPRGLERLANRPFAQIFAPGEWQAVPGSRTLQSPQAVLRRLDDLSCMGCHQSRAVAGFHLLGVDRRGASRTFTTGNALAVPHSPHVQDELARRESYVRAALSTPRPDPFRPLAEPMEADAAAGRATVGARCEPTRITQSANAWTDRAEKLPPVACEGAASVCEKTSVGFPGGMCSGPCDPRDPNGTCGGIAILSDFSSCLAAKKPFGECLAKHTRPGNLRSCSAQQSCRDDYICAQANGKPEGQGACIPPYFLFQMRVDGHS
;
A
#
# COMPACT_ATOMS: atom_id res chain seq x y z
N MET A 1 -29.16 50.62 70.14
CA MET A 1 -29.84 49.31 70.08
C MET A 1 -31.28 49.56 69.67
N GLY A 2 -31.67 49.14 68.47
CA GLY A 2 -33.05 49.32 67.96
C GLY A 2 -33.13 48.88 66.50
N ARG A 3 -34.03 47.94 66.20
CA ARG A 3 -34.42 47.50 64.85
C ARG A 3 -35.24 48.59 64.13
N VAL A 4 -35.50 48.34 62.83
CA VAL A 4 -36.64 48.76 61.96
C VAL A 4 -36.19 49.71 60.81
N PRO A 5 -36.78 49.72 59.58
CA PRO A 5 -37.45 48.71 58.73
C PRO A 5 -37.01 48.72 57.22
N LEU A 6 -37.65 47.83 56.45
CA LEU A 6 -37.76 47.79 54.98
C LEU A 6 -38.17 49.13 54.31
N ILE A 7 -37.52 49.46 53.18
CA ILE A 7 -38.09 50.35 52.14
C ILE A 7 -37.75 49.76 50.75
N ARG A 8 -38.80 49.49 49.97
CA ARG A 8 -38.75 49.21 48.52
C ARG A 8 -38.61 50.54 47.78
N HIS A 9 -37.58 50.68 46.95
CA HIS A 9 -37.55 51.71 45.90
C HIS A 9 -37.13 51.12 44.55
N HIS A 10 -38.05 51.25 43.60
CA HIS A 10 -37.86 51.10 42.17
C HIS A 10 -36.99 52.23 41.64
N LEU A 11 -35.96 51.92 40.83
CA LEU A 11 -35.25 52.85 39.94
C LEU A 11 -34.82 52.07 38.67
N PRO A 12 -34.66 52.75 37.52
CA PRO A 12 -35.12 52.29 36.22
C PRO A 12 -33.99 51.71 35.36
N ALA A 13 -34.39 50.95 34.34
CA ALA A 13 -33.53 50.38 33.32
C ALA A 13 -32.74 51.47 32.55
N ALA A 14 -31.43 51.49 32.73
CA ALA A 14 -30.50 52.15 31.82
C ALA A 14 -29.92 51.08 30.86
N LEU A 15 -30.23 51.21 29.57
CA LEU A 15 -29.66 50.41 28.49
C LEU A 15 -28.14 50.61 28.41
N LEU A 16 -27.37 49.59 28.79
CA LEU A 16 -25.97 49.45 28.38
C LEU A 16 -25.96 48.78 26.99
N ALA A 17 -25.71 49.55 25.94
CA ALA A 17 -25.42 48.99 24.62
C ALA A 17 -24.00 48.39 24.64
N LEU A 18 -23.91 47.07 24.86
CA LEU A 18 -22.69 46.31 24.59
C LEU A 18 -22.53 46.19 23.07
N THR A 19 -21.53 46.87 22.51
CA THR A 19 -21.03 46.61 21.17
C THR A 19 -20.34 45.24 21.15
N LEU A 20 -21.10 44.19 20.82
CA LEU A 20 -20.56 42.91 20.39
C LEU A 20 -19.84 43.12 19.06
N ALA A 21 -18.53 43.35 19.12
CA ALA A 21 -17.67 43.21 17.96
C ALA A 21 -17.73 41.74 17.52
N SER A 22 -18.46 41.47 16.45
CA SER A 22 -18.48 40.18 15.78
C SER A 22 -17.06 39.83 15.33
N ALA A 23 -16.37 38.99 16.10
CA ALA A 23 -15.18 38.31 15.63
C ALA A 23 -15.62 37.43 14.46
N VAL A 24 -15.37 37.89 13.23
CA VAL A 24 -15.49 37.04 12.05
C VAL A 24 -14.58 35.85 12.31
N PRO A 25 -15.08 34.59 12.30
CA PRO A 25 -14.19 33.46 12.41
C PRO A 25 -13.28 33.52 11.19
N MET A 26 -11.98 33.77 11.41
CA MET A 26 -11.00 33.57 10.36
C MET A 26 -11.16 32.11 9.93
N ALA A 27 -11.69 31.90 8.73
CA ALA A 27 -11.82 30.56 8.16
C ALA A 27 -10.40 29.97 8.12
N GLN A 28 -10.14 29.03 9.02
CA GLN A 28 -8.85 28.37 9.08
C GLN A 28 -8.67 27.63 7.76
N ALA A 29 -7.60 27.95 7.03
CA ALA A 29 -7.32 27.31 5.75
C ALA A 29 -7.30 25.79 5.97
N ALA A 30 -8.00 25.06 5.10
CA ALA A 30 -8.08 23.61 5.25
C ALA A 30 -6.69 22.99 5.16
N GLU A 31 -6.49 21.90 5.91
CA GLU A 31 -5.22 21.18 5.86
C GLU A 31 -5.03 20.52 4.49
N PRO A 32 -3.79 20.48 3.96
CA PRO A 32 -3.51 19.79 2.71
C PRO A 32 -3.90 18.32 2.75
N VAL A 33 -4.65 17.86 1.76
CA VAL A 33 -4.99 16.45 1.60
C VAL A 33 -3.76 15.68 1.16
N LEU A 34 -3.41 14.64 1.91
CA LEU A 34 -2.25 13.78 1.64
C LEU A 34 -2.62 12.52 0.88
N LEU A 35 -3.80 11.97 1.17
CA LEU A 35 -4.27 10.72 0.62
C LEU A 35 -5.80 10.70 0.64
N VAL A 36 -6.41 10.42 -0.51
CA VAL A 36 -7.85 10.18 -0.64
C VAL A 36 -8.06 8.69 -0.85
N THR A 37 -8.79 8.05 0.06
CA THR A 37 -9.17 6.62 -0.03
C THR A 37 -10.67 6.40 0.06
N SER A 38 -11.50 7.45 0.22
CA SER A 38 -12.95 7.28 0.27
C SER A 38 -13.47 6.71 -1.04
N PRO A 39 -14.20 5.58 -1.04
CA PRO A 39 -14.75 4.99 -2.27
C PRO A 39 -15.68 5.96 -3.01
N ALA A 40 -16.53 6.70 -2.27
CA ALA A 40 -17.45 7.66 -2.88
C ALA A 40 -16.71 8.84 -3.52
N ALA A 41 -15.66 9.36 -2.87
CA ALA A 41 -14.82 10.41 -3.45
C ALA A 41 -14.08 9.92 -4.70
N LEU A 42 -13.49 8.73 -4.66
CA LEU A 42 -12.75 8.17 -5.77
C LEU A 42 -13.65 7.85 -6.96
N GLN A 43 -14.85 7.32 -6.72
CA GLN A 43 -15.84 7.09 -7.79
C GLN A 43 -16.32 8.39 -8.44
N ALA A 44 -16.55 9.43 -7.65
CA ALA A 44 -16.87 10.75 -8.18
C ALA A 44 -15.73 11.28 -9.06
N ALA A 45 -14.47 11.15 -8.61
CA ALA A 45 -13.30 11.53 -9.40
C ALA A 45 -13.16 10.70 -10.69
N GLU A 46 -13.41 9.38 -10.65
CA GLU A 46 -13.40 8.50 -11.83
C GLU A 46 -14.38 8.99 -12.90
N LYS A 47 -15.64 9.22 -12.49
CA LYS A 47 -16.70 9.76 -13.37
C LYS A 47 -16.37 11.14 -13.92
N SER A 48 -15.54 11.91 -13.21
CA SER A 48 -15.08 13.24 -13.61
C SER A 48 -13.70 13.26 -14.28
N GLY A 49 -13.22 12.10 -14.77
CA GLY A 49 -12.06 12.01 -15.65
C GLY A 49 -10.81 11.36 -15.03
N ALA A 50 -10.82 11.00 -13.75
CA ALA A 50 -9.71 10.26 -13.13
C ALA A 50 -9.78 8.73 -13.38
N GLY A 51 -10.67 8.26 -14.26
CA GLY A 51 -10.82 6.83 -14.58
C GLY A 51 -9.61 6.23 -15.31
N PHE A 52 -9.33 4.94 -15.11
CA PHE A 52 -8.15 4.26 -15.64
C PHE A 52 -8.03 4.31 -17.17
N ALA A 53 -9.16 4.22 -17.88
CA ALA A 53 -9.21 4.21 -19.33
C ALA A 53 -8.60 5.47 -19.98
N ARG A 54 -8.60 6.62 -19.27
CA ARG A 54 -7.95 7.85 -19.75
C ARG A 54 -6.52 7.58 -20.19
N TRP A 55 -5.77 6.79 -19.43
CA TRP A 55 -4.37 6.51 -19.70
C TRP A 55 -4.16 5.69 -20.99
N MET A 56 -5.19 4.99 -21.46
CA MET A 56 -5.13 4.13 -22.64
C MET A 56 -5.66 4.80 -23.91
N TYR A 57 -6.62 5.74 -23.79
CA TYR A 57 -7.29 6.38 -24.94
C TYR A 57 -6.87 7.82 -25.23
N GLY A 58 -6.12 8.49 -24.34
CA GLY A 58 -5.71 9.89 -24.56
C GLY A 58 -6.65 10.88 -23.87
N GLU A 59 -7.97 10.80 -24.13
CA GLU A 59 -9.01 11.57 -23.42
C GLU A 59 -10.32 10.77 -23.29
N SER A 60 -11.20 11.22 -22.39
CA SER A 60 -12.26 10.44 -21.70
C SER A 60 -12.98 9.39 -22.56
N ALA A 61 -12.72 8.12 -22.28
CA ALA A 61 -13.74 7.10 -22.52
C ALA A 61 -14.94 7.45 -21.62
N GLN A 62 -16.06 7.85 -22.22
CA GLN A 62 -17.31 8.10 -21.50
C GLN A 62 -17.85 6.76 -21.01
N SER A 63 -17.38 6.31 -19.86
CA SER A 63 -18.11 5.33 -19.08
C SER A 63 -19.06 6.04 -18.13
N THR A 64 -20.32 5.65 -18.15
CA THR A 64 -21.36 6.17 -17.24
C THR A 64 -21.06 5.83 -15.78
N ASP A 65 -20.30 4.76 -15.51
CA ASP A 65 -19.93 4.32 -14.17
C ASP A 65 -18.47 4.62 -13.78
N GLY A 66 -17.70 5.26 -14.68
CA GLY A 66 -16.31 5.67 -14.47
C GLY A 66 -15.26 4.57 -14.65
N VAL A 67 -15.65 3.33 -14.97
CA VAL A 67 -14.73 2.22 -15.23
C VAL A 67 -14.89 1.66 -16.65
N THR A 68 -13.89 0.95 -17.16
CA THR A 68 -13.91 0.35 -18.49
C THR A 68 -13.46 -1.09 -18.42
N ALA A 69 -14.18 -1.98 -19.09
CA ALA A 69 -13.85 -3.39 -19.15
C ALA A 69 -12.48 -3.60 -19.80
N ASN A 70 -11.72 -4.55 -19.26
CA ASN A 70 -10.37 -4.85 -19.73
C ASN A 70 -10.35 -5.34 -21.18
N GLU A 71 -11.41 -6.02 -21.64
CA GLU A 71 -11.59 -6.38 -23.05
C GLU A 71 -11.53 -5.16 -23.99
N ALA A 72 -12.17 -4.05 -23.60
CA ALA A 72 -12.14 -2.81 -24.37
C ALA A 72 -10.74 -2.17 -24.34
N LEU A 73 -10.10 -2.15 -23.16
CA LEU A 73 -8.73 -1.64 -23.01
C LEU A 73 -7.75 -2.41 -23.91
N MET A 74 -7.90 -3.73 -24.04
CA MET A 74 -7.04 -4.59 -24.87
C MET A 74 -7.09 -4.27 -26.36
N ARG A 75 -8.05 -3.48 -26.81
CA ARG A 75 -8.11 -2.96 -28.18
C ARG A 75 -7.09 -1.83 -28.41
N THR A 76 -6.55 -1.22 -27.35
CA THR A 76 -5.55 -0.16 -27.43
C THR A 76 -4.11 -0.70 -27.46
N PRO A 77 -3.20 -0.10 -28.27
CA PRO A 77 -1.77 -0.40 -28.20
C PRO A 77 -1.18 -0.09 -26.82
N ALA A 78 -1.66 0.95 -26.16
CA ALA A 78 -1.23 1.36 -24.82
C ALA A 78 -1.41 0.23 -23.80
N TRP A 79 -2.59 -0.38 -23.71
CA TRP A 79 -2.80 -1.46 -22.75
C TRP A 79 -2.05 -2.74 -23.12
N ARG A 80 -2.06 -3.12 -24.42
CA ARG A 80 -1.29 -4.29 -24.89
C ARG A 80 0.19 -4.20 -24.57
N SER A 81 0.78 -3.01 -24.70
CA SER A 81 2.19 -2.80 -24.37
C SER A 81 2.55 -3.00 -22.89
N ILE A 82 1.56 -2.99 -21.99
CA ILE A 82 1.72 -3.32 -20.57
C ILE A 82 1.43 -4.81 -20.32
N THR A 83 0.34 -5.34 -20.88
CA THR A 83 -0.13 -6.70 -20.60
C THR A 83 0.70 -7.80 -21.26
N GLU A 84 1.22 -7.57 -22.47
CA GLU A 84 2.07 -8.52 -23.18
C GLU A 84 3.31 -8.93 -22.38
N PRO A 85 4.15 -8.01 -21.86
CA PRO A 85 5.31 -8.42 -21.10
C PRO A 85 4.96 -9.01 -19.73
N LEU A 86 3.85 -8.60 -19.09
CA LEU A 86 3.35 -9.27 -17.88
C LEU A 86 2.96 -10.73 -18.18
N GLY A 87 2.23 -10.96 -19.27
CA GLY A 87 1.87 -12.29 -19.74
C GLY A 87 3.09 -13.16 -20.05
N ALA A 88 4.09 -12.60 -20.73
CA ALA A 88 5.34 -13.28 -21.04
C ALA A 88 6.09 -13.74 -19.76
N SER A 89 6.15 -12.89 -18.74
CA SER A 89 6.80 -13.21 -17.47
C SER A 89 6.02 -14.27 -16.68
N LEU A 90 4.68 -14.21 -16.65
CA LEU A 90 3.83 -15.26 -16.05
C LEU A 90 4.00 -16.62 -16.74
N SER A 91 3.99 -16.64 -18.09
CA SER A 91 4.30 -17.86 -18.84
C SER A 91 5.72 -18.36 -18.56
N GLY A 92 6.67 -17.45 -18.34
CA GLY A 92 8.03 -17.78 -17.91
C GLY A 92 8.08 -18.50 -16.56
N ILE A 93 7.29 -18.07 -15.58
CA ILE A 93 7.17 -18.75 -14.28
C ILE A 93 6.64 -20.19 -14.49
N GLN A 94 5.54 -20.34 -15.24
CA GLN A 94 4.94 -21.65 -15.50
C GLN A 94 5.88 -22.62 -16.24
N ARG A 95 6.76 -22.11 -17.12
CA ARG A 95 7.77 -22.95 -17.79
C ARG A 95 8.85 -23.44 -16.83
N ARG A 96 9.28 -22.61 -15.87
CA ARG A 96 10.31 -22.94 -14.89
C ARG A 96 9.78 -23.80 -13.74
N ASP A 97 8.50 -23.68 -13.43
CA ASP A 97 7.84 -24.41 -12.36
C ASP A 97 6.58 -25.11 -12.88
N ARG A 98 6.69 -26.42 -13.10
CA ARG A 98 5.58 -27.24 -13.59
C ARG A 98 4.44 -27.40 -12.57
N GLN A 99 4.68 -27.06 -11.31
CA GLN A 99 3.65 -27.03 -10.28
C GLN A 99 2.85 -25.71 -10.29
N ALA A 100 3.33 -24.70 -11.03
CA ALA A 100 2.65 -23.42 -11.19
C ALA A 100 1.58 -23.46 -12.29
N GLY A 101 0.39 -22.97 -11.97
CA GLY A 101 -0.67 -22.79 -12.95
C GLY A 101 -1.94 -22.17 -12.37
N VAL A 102 -2.93 -21.98 -13.24
CA VAL A 102 -4.23 -21.41 -12.86
C VAL A 102 -5.17 -22.52 -12.39
N GLY A 103 -5.81 -22.30 -11.24
CA GLY A 103 -6.82 -23.19 -10.66
C GLY A 103 -6.33 -23.96 -9.44
N ILE A 104 -7.08 -23.83 -8.34
CA ILE A 104 -6.75 -24.41 -7.03
C ILE A 104 -6.76 -25.94 -7.01
N SER A 105 -7.55 -26.60 -7.86
CA SER A 105 -7.69 -28.07 -7.86
C SER A 105 -6.53 -28.80 -8.54
N ARG A 106 -5.81 -28.13 -9.44
CA ARG A 106 -4.76 -28.76 -10.27
C ARG A 106 -3.34 -28.34 -9.89
N TYR A 107 -3.15 -27.12 -9.40
CA TYR A 107 -1.82 -26.55 -9.20
C TYR A 107 -1.60 -26.16 -7.74
N PRO A 108 -0.60 -26.75 -7.05
CA PRO A 108 -0.26 -26.35 -5.69
C PRO A 108 0.39 -24.96 -5.65
N HIS A 109 1.09 -24.56 -6.71
CA HIS A 109 1.58 -23.20 -6.88
C HIS A 109 0.60 -22.44 -7.79
N ARG A 110 -0.07 -21.46 -7.21
CA ARG A 110 -1.24 -20.82 -7.83
C ARG A 110 -0.79 -19.56 -8.55
N LEU A 111 -0.73 -19.65 -9.87
CA LEU A 111 -0.29 -18.58 -10.75
C LEU A 111 -1.45 -17.60 -10.99
N PHE A 112 -1.11 -16.33 -11.14
CA PHE A 112 -2.06 -15.33 -11.60
C PHE A 112 -2.58 -15.64 -13.00
N ASP A 113 -3.90 -15.53 -13.20
CA ASP A 113 -4.51 -15.72 -14.50
C ASP A 113 -4.47 -14.45 -15.34
N ALA A 114 -3.55 -14.41 -16.31
CA ALA A 114 -3.37 -13.27 -17.21
C ALA A 114 -4.64 -12.94 -18.02
N ARG A 115 -5.59 -13.87 -18.18
CA ARG A 115 -6.83 -13.65 -18.93
C ARG A 115 -7.70 -12.56 -18.30
N TRP A 116 -7.56 -12.30 -17.00
CA TRP A 116 -8.23 -11.17 -16.34
C TRP A 116 -7.89 -9.82 -16.96
N LEU A 117 -6.69 -9.66 -17.53
CA LEU A 117 -6.24 -8.41 -18.15
C LEU A 117 -6.92 -8.15 -19.51
N ALA A 118 -7.72 -9.09 -20.00
CA ALA A 118 -8.49 -9.00 -21.24
C ALA A 118 -9.98 -9.35 -21.06
N SER A 119 -10.43 -9.58 -19.82
CA SER A 119 -11.78 -10.07 -19.54
C SER A 119 -12.83 -8.96 -19.67
N PRO A 120 -14.05 -9.25 -20.18
CA PRO A 120 -15.19 -8.32 -20.14
C PRO A 120 -15.72 -8.10 -18.72
N ASP A 121 -15.47 -9.03 -17.81
CA ASP A 121 -15.95 -8.97 -16.42
C ASP A 121 -14.98 -8.24 -15.49
N ALA A 122 -13.79 -7.87 -15.98
CA ALA A 122 -12.76 -7.23 -15.18
C ALA A 122 -12.50 -5.79 -15.60
N PHE A 123 -12.11 -4.96 -14.63
CA PHE A 123 -11.85 -3.55 -14.79
C PHE A 123 -10.83 -3.08 -13.75
N PHE A 124 -10.27 -1.89 -13.95
CA PHE A 124 -9.47 -1.21 -12.94
C PHE A 124 -10.29 -0.10 -12.31
N GLU A 125 -10.42 -0.12 -10.97
CA GLU A 125 -11.04 0.98 -10.22
C GLU A 125 -9.98 1.76 -9.42
N LEU A 126 -10.17 3.06 -9.29
CA LEU A 126 -9.35 3.94 -8.48
C LEU A 126 -9.56 3.63 -6.99
N VAL A 127 -8.48 3.26 -6.31
CA VAL A 127 -8.48 2.91 -4.88
C VAL A 127 -7.69 3.88 -4.02
N GLY A 128 -6.98 4.83 -4.64
CA GLY A 128 -6.32 5.90 -3.91
C GLY A 128 -5.78 7.01 -4.80
N VAL A 129 -5.80 8.24 -4.28
CA VAL A 129 -5.08 9.39 -4.84
C VAL A 129 -4.13 9.90 -3.76
N ALA A 130 -2.82 9.91 -4.04
CA ALA A 130 -1.81 10.32 -3.07
C ALA A 130 -1.05 11.56 -3.54
N ASN A 131 -1.01 12.56 -2.65
CA ASN A 131 -0.15 13.74 -2.77
C ASN A 131 1.28 13.39 -2.39
N ARG A 132 2.16 13.25 -3.38
CA ARG A 132 3.56 12.86 -3.19
C ARG A 132 4.49 14.05 -3.45
N MET A 133 4.17 15.23 -2.93
CA MET A 133 5.09 16.38 -2.97
C MET A 133 6.45 16.08 -2.31
N ASP A 134 6.49 15.15 -1.36
CA ASP A 134 7.72 14.62 -0.74
C ASP A 134 8.68 13.95 -1.75
N ARG A 135 8.19 13.64 -2.95
CA ARG A 135 8.96 13.07 -4.05
C ARG A 135 9.64 14.09 -4.94
N ARG A 136 9.60 15.38 -4.58
CA ARG A 136 10.30 16.46 -5.30
C ARG A 136 11.76 16.13 -5.65
N PRO A 137 12.57 15.50 -4.78
CA PRO A 137 13.95 15.14 -5.14
C PRO A 137 14.06 14.23 -6.37
N PHE A 138 13.03 13.44 -6.67
CA PHE A 138 12.96 12.52 -7.81
C PHE A 138 12.39 13.17 -9.08
N GLN A 139 11.90 14.40 -8.98
CA GLN A 139 11.20 15.10 -10.06
C GLN A 139 11.88 16.43 -10.38
N SER A 140 12.96 16.37 -11.16
CA SER A 140 13.68 17.56 -11.61
C SER A 140 12.72 18.57 -12.26
N GLY A 141 12.70 19.81 -11.77
CA GLY A 141 11.84 20.88 -12.31
C GLY A 141 10.35 20.74 -11.99
N ALA A 142 9.95 19.92 -11.02
CA ALA A 142 8.54 19.80 -10.60
C ALA A 142 8.39 19.74 -9.07
N CYS A 143 7.22 20.10 -8.57
CA CYS A 143 6.85 20.07 -7.16
C CYS A 143 6.37 18.68 -6.73
N GLY A 144 7.25 17.68 -6.87
CA GLY A 144 6.99 16.29 -6.51
C GLY A 144 6.02 15.60 -7.46
N GLU A 145 5.21 14.70 -6.92
CA GLU A 145 4.35 13.79 -7.68
C GLU A 145 2.90 13.79 -7.19
N THR A 146 1.99 13.40 -8.08
CA THR A 146 0.65 12.93 -7.74
C THR A 146 0.53 11.48 -8.19
N ARG A 147 -0.02 10.60 -7.34
CA ARG A 147 -0.17 9.18 -7.67
C ARG A 147 -1.62 8.76 -7.67
N LEU A 148 -2.07 8.17 -8.79
CA LEU A 148 -3.38 7.53 -8.89
C LEU A 148 -3.17 6.02 -8.88
N VAL A 149 -3.68 5.37 -7.84
CA VAL A 149 -3.55 3.93 -7.64
C VAL A 149 -4.85 3.26 -8.02
N TYR A 150 -4.78 2.41 -9.03
CA TYR A 150 -5.89 1.59 -9.50
C TYR A 150 -5.68 0.15 -9.08
N ARG A 151 -6.78 -0.55 -8.79
CA ARG A 151 -6.77 -1.96 -8.42
C ARG A 151 -7.63 -2.75 -9.39
N LEU A 152 -7.10 -3.88 -9.84
CA LEU A 152 -7.84 -4.81 -10.68
C LEU A 152 -9.00 -5.38 -9.86
N ALA A 153 -10.20 -5.27 -10.41
CA ALA A 153 -11.44 -5.79 -9.87
C ALA A 153 -12.20 -6.55 -10.95
N TYR A 154 -13.15 -7.35 -10.54
CA TYR A 154 -14.07 -8.02 -11.46
C TYR A 154 -15.47 -8.07 -10.86
N ARG A 155 -16.46 -8.21 -11.73
CA ARG A 155 -17.87 -8.34 -11.39
C ARG A 155 -18.58 -9.24 -12.40
N THR A 156 -19.19 -10.30 -11.89
CA THR A 156 -20.07 -11.23 -12.61
C THR A 156 -21.45 -11.22 -11.95
N ALA A 157 -22.43 -11.93 -12.55
CA ALA A 157 -23.75 -12.11 -11.93
C ALA A 157 -23.69 -12.78 -10.55
N ALA A 158 -22.67 -13.61 -10.29
CA ALA A 158 -22.54 -14.35 -9.05
C ALA A 158 -21.64 -13.65 -8.01
N MET A 159 -20.75 -12.74 -8.43
CA MET A 159 -19.68 -12.27 -7.55
C MET A 159 -19.01 -10.99 -8.01
N GLN A 160 -18.50 -10.22 -7.05
CA GLN A 160 -17.63 -9.08 -7.29
C GLN A 160 -16.50 -9.07 -6.27
N SER A 161 -15.26 -8.84 -6.72
CA SER A 161 -14.12 -8.71 -5.82
C SER A 161 -12.93 -8.01 -6.47
N ARG A 162 -11.84 -7.88 -5.70
CA ARG A 162 -10.56 -7.32 -6.14
C ARG A 162 -9.50 -8.41 -6.26
N LEU A 163 -8.74 -8.33 -7.33
CA LEU A 163 -7.57 -9.17 -7.59
C LEU A 163 -6.29 -8.50 -7.04
N PRO A 164 -5.21 -9.26 -6.79
CA PRO A 164 -3.97 -8.77 -6.21
C PRO A 164 -3.08 -8.16 -7.30
N MET A 165 -3.63 -7.18 -8.00
CA MET A 165 -2.89 -6.38 -8.96
C MET A 165 -3.25 -4.92 -8.77
N THR A 166 -2.22 -4.07 -8.69
CA THR A 166 -2.38 -2.63 -8.77
C THR A 166 -1.58 -2.06 -9.93
N VAL A 167 -2.11 -0.96 -10.46
CA VAL A 167 -1.42 -0.09 -11.40
C VAL A 167 -1.37 1.29 -10.77
N ASN A 168 -0.18 1.87 -10.68
CA ASN A 168 0.02 3.20 -10.16
C ASN A 168 0.48 4.11 -11.31
N VAL A 169 -0.27 5.18 -11.54
CA VAL A 169 0.10 6.23 -12.50
C VAL A 169 0.73 7.38 -11.72
N GLU A 170 2.02 7.59 -11.96
CA GLU A 170 2.85 8.58 -11.29
C GLU A 170 2.93 9.81 -12.18
N LEU A 171 2.30 10.90 -11.73
CA LEU A 171 2.22 12.16 -12.46
C LEU A 171 3.19 13.16 -11.86
N ARG A 172 3.97 13.81 -12.72
CA ARG A 172 4.81 14.95 -12.38
C ARG A 172 3.93 16.09 -11.89
N GLY A 173 4.29 16.65 -10.74
CA GLY A 173 3.63 17.82 -10.18
C GLY A 173 3.75 19.07 -11.06
N ASP A 174 3.15 20.16 -10.58
CA ASP A 174 3.29 21.47 -11.20
C ASP A 174 4.76 21.94 -11.14
N ALA A 175 5.13 22.87 -12.03
CA ALA A 175 6.44 23.51 -11.94
C ALA A 175 6.58 24.29 -10.61
N PRO A 176 7.80 24.48 -10.09
CA PRO A 176 8.06 25.39 -8.99
C PRO A 176 7.54 26.80 -9.26
N ASP A 177 7.25 27.53 -8.19
CA ASP A 177 6.93 28.95 -8.23
C ASP A 177 8.17 29.76 -8.67
N ALA A 178 7.98 31.03 -9.02
CA ALA A 178 9.07 31.87 -9.56
C ALA A 178 10.28 32.02 -8.60
N ASP A 179 10.04 31.91 -7.30
CA ASP A 179 11.06 31.91 -6.24
C ASP A 179 11.69 30.51 -6.01
N GLY A 180 11.31 29.52 -6.81
CA GLY A 180 11.74 28.13 -6.69
C GLY A 180 11.04 27.36 -5.57
N SER A 181 10.04 27.94 -4.89
CA SER A 181 9.23 27.25 -3.89
C SER A 181 8.16 26.35 -4.54
N CYS A 182 7.37 25.66 -3.70
CA CYS A 182 6.25 24.85 -4.14
C CYS A 182 4.96 25.22 -3.39
N ALA A 183 4.85 26.48 -2.96
CA ALA A 183 3.76 26.93 -2.12
C ALA A 183 2.42 26.89 -2.87
N ALA A 184 2.39 27.28 -4.15
CA ALA A 184 1.17 27.19 -4.95
C ALA A 184 0.75 25.73 -5.19
N ALA A 185 1.72 24.83 -5.38
CA ALA A 185 1.45 23.40 -5.51
C ALA A 185 0.89 22.81 -4.21
N ALA A 186 1.44 23.18 -3.04
CA ALA A 186 0.93 22.75 -1.75
C ALA A 186 -0.49 23.28 -1.47
N LYS A 187 -0.76 24.56 -1.78
CA LYS A 187 -2.09 25.18 -1.62
C LYS A 187 -3.17 24.50 -2.45
N ARG A 188 -2.86 23.97 -3.63
CA ARG A 188 -3.83 23.22 -4.47
C ARG A 188 -4.35 21.95 -3.82
N TRP A 189 -3.63 21.41 -2.84
CA TRP A 189 -4.07 20.27 -2.06
C TRP A 189 -4.92 20.66 -0.85
N GLN A 190 -5.12 21.96 -0.58
CA GLN A 190 -6.02 22.44 0.46
C GLN A 190 -7.44 22.55 -0.11
N PRO A 191 -8.41 21.77 0.40
CA PRO A 191 -9.78 21.85 -0.07
C PRO A 191 -10.40 23.20 0.33
N PRO A 192 -11.44 23.67 -0.38
CA PRO A 192 -12.08 24.96 -0.08
C PRO A 192 -12.75 24.99 1.30
N GLN A 193 -13.08 23.82 1.86
CA GLN A 193 -13.67 23.65 3.19
C GLN A 193 -12.93 22.54 3.92
N ALA A 194 -12.70 22.73 5.23
CA ALA A 194 -11.99 21.75 6.06
C ALA A 194 -12.70 20.39 6.14
N ALA A 195 -14.03 20.39 6.07
CA ALA A 195 -14.84 19.18 5.99
C ALA A 195 -15.72 19.26 4.73
N MET A 196 -15.58 18.28 3.84
CA MET A 196 -16.40 18.12 2.65
C MET A 196 -17.03 16.73 2.68
N ALA A 197 -18.26 16.60 2.18
CA ALA A 197 -18.82 15.28 1.89
C ALA A 197 -17.95 14.55 0.85
N ASP A 198 -17.80 13.23 0.99
CA ASP A 198 -16.89 12.43 0.17
C ASP A 198 -17.06 12.65 -1.34
N GLU A 199 -18.30 12.65 -1.86
CA GLU A 199 -18.52 12.91 -3.28
C GLU A 199 -18.13 14.33 -3.71
N ALA A 200 -18.35 15.33 -2.84
CA ALA A 200 -17.98 16.72 -3.12
C ALA A 200 -16.45 16.86 -3.14
N LEU A 201 -15.74 16.16 -2.25
CA LEU A 201 -14.28 16.05 -2.29
C LEU A 201 -13.82 15.46 -3.62
N GLY A 202 -14.45 14.36 -4.06
CA GLY A 202 -14.16 13.73 -5.35
C GLY A 202 -14.31 14.66 -6.55
N ARG A 203 -15.41 15.42 -6.60
CA ARG A 203 -15.64 16.42 -7.66
C ARG A 203 -14.65 17.59 -7.59
N TRP A 204 -14.29 18.04 -6.39
CA TRP A 204 -13.29 19.10 -6.20
C TRP A 204 -11.91 18.66 -6.72
N LEU A 205 -11.50 17.41 -6.46
CA LEU A 205 -10.20 16.91 -6.91
C LEU A 205 -9.97 17.17 -8.41
N THR A 206 -10.99 16.92 -9.23
CA THR A 206 -10.96 17.05 -10.69
C THR A 206 -11.42 18.42 -11.22
N SER A 207 -11.79 19.35 -10.34
CA SER A 207 -12.18 20.71 -10.73
C SER A 207 -11.00 21.50 -11.29
N ALA A 208 -11.25 22.66 -11.91
CA ALA A 208 -10.21 23.51 -12.49
C ALA A 208 -9.12 23.92 -11.48
N ASP A 209 -9.52 24.15 -10.23
CA ASP A 209 -8.64 24.52 -9.12
C ASP A 209 -8.08 23.31 -8.36
N GLY A 210 -8.66 22.13 -8.59
CA GLY A 210 -8.29 20.89 -7.91
C GLY A 210 -6.93 20.31 -8.33
N PRO A 211 -6.33 19.47 -7.48
CA PRO A 211 -5.02 18.85 -7.75
C PRO A 211 -5.02 17.87 -8.93
N LEU A 212 -6.20 17.43 -9.39
CA LEU A 212 -6.41 16.56 -10.55
C LEU A 212 -7.15 17.28 -11.70
N ALA A 213 -7.07 18.61 -11.79
CA ALA A 213 -7.60 19.35 -12.94
C ALA A 213 -7.14 18.72 -14.27
N PRO A 214 -7.92 18.80 -15.37
CA PRO A 214 -7.60 18.13 -16.63
C PRO A 214 -6.15 18.29 -17.12
N LYS A 215 -5.59 19.51 -17.04
CA LYS A 215 -4.18 19.81 -17.39
C LYS A 215 -3.11 19.05 -16.58
N ARG A 216 -3.47 18.56 -15.39
CA ARG A 216 -2.60 17.78 -14.50
C ARG A 216 -2.77 16.28 -14.73
N LEU A 217 -3.79 15.87 -15.48
CA LEU A 217 -4.05 14.47 -15.88
C LEU A 217 -3.64 14.18 -17.33
N GLU A 218 -2.94 15.09 -18.00
CA GLU A 218 -2.41 14.89 -19.34
C GLU A 218 -1.30 13.82 -19.37
N HIS A 219 -1.22 13.03 -20.44
CA HIS A 219 -0.16 12.01 -20.59
C HIS A 219 1.26 12.58 -20.53
N ALA A 220 1.45 13.83 -20.93
CA ALA A 220 2.74 14.52 -20.83
C ALA A 220 3.22 14.68 -19.37
N ARG A 221 2.30 14.57 -18.39
CA ARG A 221 2.63 14.57 -16.96
C ARG A 221 3.06 13.19 -16.45
N ILE A 222 2.89 12.10 -17.20
CA ILE A 222 3.26 10.77 -16.72
C ILE A 222 4.78 10.70 -16.54
N ALA A 223 5.23 10.64 -15.28
CA ALA A 223 6.61 10.29 -14.95
C ALA A 223 6.84 8.80 -15.22
N GLN A 224 5.92 7.97 -14.73
CA GLN A 224 6.00 6.51 -14.84
C GLN A 224 4.63 5.88 -14.60
N LEU A 225 4.42 4.70 -15.16
CA LEU A 225 3.36 3.77 -14.76
C LEU A 225 4.03 2.55 -14.13
N THR A 226 3.63 2.18 -12.92
CA THR A 226 4.18 1.02 -12.21
C THR A 226 3.10 -0.03 -11.96
N THR A 227 3.45 -1.30 -12.14
CA THR A 227 2.56 -2.43 -11.86
C THR A 227 3.10 -3.22 -10.68
N ASN A 228 2.19 -3.67 -9.82
CA ASN A 228 2.46 -4.66 -8.78
C ASN A 228 1.44 -5.77 -8.91
N LEU A 229 1.92 -6.97 -9.22
CA LEU A 229 1.10 -8.15 -9.50
C LEU A 229 1.56 -9.30 -8.63
N GLN A 230 0.69 -9.87 -7.80
CA GLN A 230 1.00 -11.14 -7.14
C GLN A 230 1.03 -12.26 -8.21
N SER A 231 2.22 -12.62 -8.66
CA SER A 231 2.44 -13.50 -9.82
C SER A 231 2.19 -14.96 -9.50
N VAL A 232 2.64 -15.44 -8.34
CA VAL A 232 2.41 -16.80 -7.86
C VAL A 232 2.25 -16.80 -6.34
N ARG A 233 1.48 -17.77 -5.82
CA ARG A 233 1.47 -18.10 -4.40
C ARG A 233 1.49 -19.59 -4.13
N TRP A 234 2.03 -19.97 -2.99
CA TRP A 234 2.00 -21.33 -2.46
C TRP A 234 1.25 -21.24 -1.13
N PRO A 235 0.12 -21.95 -0.96
CA PRO A 235 -0.66 -21.89 0.27
C PRO A 235 0.14 -22.48 1.45
N SER A 236 -0.29 -22.20 2.68
CA SER A 236 0.34 -22.76 3.89
C SER A 236 0.33 -24.30 3.91
N ALA A 237 -0.64 -24.96 3.27
CA ALA A 237 -0.64 -26.41 3.10
C ALA A 237 0.56 -26.92 2.27
N VAL A 238 1.13 -26.09 1.39
CA VAL A 238 2.33 -26.38 0.59
C VAL A 238 3.60 -25.84 1.27
N ARG A 239 3.49 -24.70 1.97
CA ARG A 239 4.59 -24.03 2.70
C ARG A 239 4.24 -23.77 4.17
N PRO A 240 4.13 -24.82 5.01
CA PRO A 240 3.64 -24.67 6.37
C PRO A 240 4.63 -24.00 7.31
N ASP A 241 5.93 -24.07 7.02
CA ASP A 241 6.99 -23.46 7.84
C ASP A 241 6.95 -21.93 7.81
N LEU A 242 6.57 -21.35 6.66
CA LEU A 242 6.43 -19.90 6.48
C LEU A 242 4.98 -19.41 6.54
N GLY A 243 4.01 -20.32 6.58
CA GLY A 243 2.58 -19.99 6.51
C GLY A 243 2.13 -19.57 5.10
N GLY A 244 2.89 -19.99 4.09
CA GLY A 244 2.69 -19.69 2.68
C GLY A 244 3.94 -19.08 2.04
N HIS A 245 3.86 -18.85 0.73
CA HIS A 245 4.84 -18.10 -0.06
C HIS A 245 4.07 -17.31 -1.12
N ALA A 246 4.42 -16.05 -1.35
CA ALA A 246 3.82 -15.22 -2.37
C ALA A 246 4.89 -14.39 -3.05
N GLU A 247 4.76 -14.24 -4.36
CA GLU A 247 5.67 -13.46 -5.19
C GLU A 247 4.92 -12.32 -5.85
N TYR A 248 5.57 -11.16 -5.89
CA TYR A 248 5.02 -9.93 -6.43
C TYR A 248 5.94 -9.43 -7.53
N MET A 249 5.44 -9.48 -8.76
CA MET A 249 6.10 -8.98 -9.94
C MET A 249 5.90 -7.47 -10.04
N LEU A 250 7.01 -6.76 -10.01
CA LEU A 250 7.09 -5.31 -10.12
C LEU A 250 7.62 -4.95 -11.49
N ARG A 251 6.94 -4.06 -12.21
CA ARG A 251 7.41 -3.51 -13.50
C ARG A 251 7.12 -2.02 -13.59
N ALA A 252 7.90 -1.34 -14.42
CA ALA A 252 7.77 0.07 -14.71
C ALA A 252 7.64 0.30 -16.21
N PHE A 253 6.91 1.35 -16.57
CA PHE A 253 6.67 1.73 -17.95
C PHE A 253 6.71 3.26 -18.09
N ARG A 254 7.24 3.76 -19.20
CA ARG A 254 7.22 5.17 -19.59
C ARG A 254 6.30 5.36 -20.78
N TRP A 255 5.59 6.49 -20.83
CA TRP A 255 4.74 6.83 -21.95
C TRP A 255 5.58 7.29 -23.14
N ASN A 256 5.41 6.66 -24.31
CA ASN A 256 5.99 7.12 -25.56
C ASN A 256 4.89 7.82 -26.38
N ALA A 257 4.93 9.15 -26.41
CA ALA A 257 3.93 9.96 -27.11
C ALA A 257 3.90 9.73 -28.62
N GLY A 258 5.06 9.52 -29.25
CA GLY A 258 5.17 9.28 -30.70
C GLY A 258 4.55 7.95 -31.10
N ALA A 259 4.79 6.90 -30.32
CA ALA A 259 4.24 5.56 -30.56
C ALA A 259 2.86 5.32 -29.92
N ARG A 260 2.35 6.29 -29.14
CA ARG A 260 1.09 6.20 -28.38
C ARG A 260 0.94 4.89 -27.59
N ARG A 261 2.04 4.47 -26.96
CA ARG A 261 2.11 3.23 -26.17
C ARG A 261 3.04 3.40 -24.98
N PHE A 262 2.98 2.45 -24.07
CA PHE A 262 3.92 2.36 -22.97
C PHE A 262 5.14 1.53 -23.36
N GLU A 263 6.31 1.95 -22.90
CA GLU A 263 7.56 1.23 -23.12
C GLU A 263 8.13 0.79 -21.77
N ILE A 264 8.70 -0.41 -21.74
CA ILE A 264 9.32 -0.96 -20.53
C ILE A 264 10.39 0.01 -20.04
N ALA A 265 10.33 0.35 -18.76
CA ALA A 265 11.25 1.25 -18.11
C ALA A 265 11.96 0.57 -16.94
N PRO A 266 13.15 1.05 -16.53
CA PRO A 266 13.80 0.56 -15.33
C PRO A 266 13.00 0.89 -14.07
N LEU A 267 13.08 0.01 -13.08
CA LEU A 267 12.51 0.19 -11.76
C LEU A 267 13.41 1.09 -10.93
N GLU A 268 12.82 2.12 -10.31
CA GLU A 268 13.56 3.08 -9.50
C GLU A 268 14.46 2.39 -8.46
N ASN A 269 15.74 2.76 -8.47
CA ASN A 269 16.78 2.29 -7.53
C ASN A 269 16.84 0.76 -7.32
N THR A 270 16.32 -0.01 -8.27
CA THR A 270 16.24 -1.47 -8.18
C THR A 270 17.33 -2.09 -9.06
N PRO A 271 18.43 -2.59 -8.48
CA PRO A 271 19.57 -3.04 -9.26
C PRO A 271 19.25 -4.36 -9.98
N ASP A 272 19.77 -4.51 -11.19
CA ASP A 272 19.73 -5.78 -11.90
C ASP A 272 20.76 -6.75 -11.30
N VAL A 273 20.32 -7.50 -10.30
CA VAL A 273 21.15 -8.43 -9.53
C VAL A 273 21.85 -9.44 -10.45
N ALA A 274 21.15 -10.00 -11.43
CA ALA A 274 21.70 -11.01 -12.31
C ALA A 274 22.79 -10.41 -13.21
N ARG A 275 22.50 -9.28 -13.86
CA ARG A 275 23.47 -8.58 -14.72
C ARG A 275 24.69 -8.11 -13.95
N LEU A 276 24.51 -7.56 -12.75
CA LEU A 276 25.61 -7.05 -11.92
C LEU A 276 26.48 -8.17 -11.35
N LYS A 277 25.90 -9.33 -11.03
CA LYS A 277 26.69 -10.52 -10.65
C LYS A 277 27.49 -11.08 -11.82
N ALA A 278 26.95 -11.04 -13.03
CA ALA A 278 27.61 -11.54 -14.24
C ALA A 278 28.65 -10.58 -14.83
N ASN A 279 28.61 -9.29 -14.49
CA ASN A 279 29.48 -8.25 -15.05
C ASN A 279 30.25 -7.50 -13.94
N ALA A 280 31.45 -8.00 -13.61
CA ALA A 280 32.29 -7.42 -12.57
C ALA A 280 32.70 -5.96 -12.83
N PRO A 281 33.06 -5.53 -14.07
CA PRO A 281 33.28 -4.12 -14.37
C PRO A 281 32.07 -3.23 -14.07
N LEU A 282 30.86 -3.62 -14.50
CA LEU A 282 29.63 -2.85 -14.27
C LEU A 282 29.29 -2.77 -12.77
N ARG A 283 29.46 -3.87 -12.03
CA ARG A 283 29.31 -3.90 -10.56
C ARG A 283 30.28 -2.95 -9.87
N LYS A 284 31.54 -2.93 -10.29
CA LYS A 284 32.57 -2.04 -9.74
C LYS A 284 32.25 -0.57 -10.06
N GLU A 285 31.74 -0.29 -11.26
CA GLU A 285 31.30 1.06 -11.64
C GLU A 285 30.14 1.54 -10.75
N LEU A 286 29.13 0.70 -10.50
CA LEU A 286 28.04 1.03 -9.57
C LEU A 286 28.57 1.29 -8.16
N GLN A 287 29.48 0.45 -7.66
CA GLN A 287 30.06 0.62 -6.33
C GLN A 287 30.84 1.94 -6.21
N GLN A 288 31.67 2.26 -7.20
CA GLN A 288 32.43 3.51 -7.22
C GLN A 288 31.51 4.72 -7.26
N TRP A 289 30.46 4.65 -8.07
CA TRP A 289 29.44 5.70 -8.14
C TRP A 289 28.74 5.88 -6.79
N LEU A 290 28.25 4.79 -6.17
CA LEU A 290 27.56 4.83 -4.87
C LEU A 290 28.43 5.42 -3.74
N ARG A 291 29.74 5.21 -3.78
CA ARG A 291 30.69 5.72 -2.78
C ARG A 291 31.02 7.21 -2.92
N GLN A 292 30.56 7.88 -3.97
CA GLN A 292 30.78 9.32 -4.11
C GLN A 292 30.09 10.06 -2.95
N PRO A 293 30.72 11.10 -2.36
CA PRO A 293 30.16 11.79 -1.19
C PRO A 293 28.74 12.34 -1.40
N ALA A 294 28.44 12.85 -2.59
CA ALA A 294 27.10 13.33 -2.92
C ALA A 294 26.05 12.21 -2.94
N ASN A 295 26.42 11.01 -3.42
CA ASN A 295 25.52 9.86 -3.47
C ASN A 295 25.32 9.24 -2.09
N LEU A 296 26.35 9.19 -1.24
CA LEU A 296 26.18 8.79 0.16
C LEU A 296 25.28 9.75 0.93
N ARG A 297 25.37 11.06 0.67
CA ARG A 297 24.45 12.05 1.24
C ARG A 297 23.01 11.83 0.76
N ALA A 298 22.81 11.67 -0.55
CA ALA A 298 21.49 11.41 -1.11
C ALA A 298 20.91 10.06 -0.62
N LEU A 299 21.76 9.05 -0.39
CA LEU A 299 21.37 7.78 0.20
C LEU A 299 20.88 7.97 1.64
N ASP A 300 21.62 8.73 2.45
CA ASP A 300 21.24 9.04 3.83
C ASP A 300 19.89 9.78 3.89
N GLU A 301 19.67 10.71 2.97
CA GLU A 301 18.43 11.48 2.83
C GLU A 301 17.25 10.68 2.23
N ALA A 302 17.49 9.49 1.68
CA ALA A 302 16.53 8.72 0.85
C ALA A 302 16.09 9.43 -0.44
N THR A 303 17.01 10.18 -1.05
CA THR A 303 16.80 10.94 -2.29
C THR A 303 17.70 10.47 -3.44
N LEU A 304 18.50 9.42 -3.22
CA LEU A 304 19.38 8.83 -4.23
C LEU A 304 18.62 8.43 -5.50
N GLN A 305 19.21 8.69 -6.68
CA GLN A 305 18.71 8.23 -7.98
C GLN A 305 19.83 7.51 -8.73
N ILE A 306 19.75 6.18 -8.78
CA ILE A 306 20.74 5.34 -9.43
C ILE A 306 20.56 5.40 -10.97
N PRO A 307 21.65 5.48 -11.76
CA PRO A 307 21.54 5.50 -13.22
C PRO A 307 20.88 4.26 -13.83
N ASP A 308 19.98 4.47 -14.78
CA ASP A 308 19.15 3.45 -15.47
C ASP A 308 19.96 2.21 -15.95
N ARG A 309 21.21 2.39 -16.39
CA ARG A 309 22.07 1.29 -16.88
C ARG A 309 22.39 0.21 -15.84
N PHE A 310 22.16 0.48 -14.55
CA PHE A 310 22.36 -0.50 -13.47
C PHE A 310 21.06 -1.20 -13.07
N LEU A 311 19.92 -0.67 -13.50
CA LEU A 311 18.62 -1.00 -12.97
C LEU A 311 17.94 -2.13 -13.75
N ALA A 312 17.13 -2.92 -13.04
CA ALA A 312 16.28 -3.95 -13.61
C ALA A 312 14.98 -3.35 -14.16
N THR A 313 14.40 -3.98 -15.18
CA THR A 313 13.07 -3.62 -15.71
C THR A 313 11.94 -4.46 -15.12
N GLU A 314 12.29 -5.53 -14.41
CA GLU A 314 11.39 -6.42 -13.69
C GLU A 314 12.07 -6.86 -12.39
N ALA A 315 11.30 -6.94 -11.31
CA ALA A 315 11.77 -7.46 -10.03
C ALA A 315 10.69 -8.32 -9.37
N ILE A 316 11.13 -9.30 -8.58
CA ILE A 316 10.25 -10.14 -7.78
C ILE A 316 10.48 -9.83 -6.30
N SER A 317 9.44 -9.36 -5.64
CA SER A 317 9.41 -9.26 -4.17
C SER A 317 8.69 -10.47 -3.58
N VAL A 318 9.13 -10.96 -2.42
CA VAL A 318 8.59 -12.18 -1.79
C VAL A 318 8.03 -11.93 -0.39
N ALA A 319 6.95 -12.63 -0.05
CA ALA A 319 6.29 -12.61 1.25
C ALA A 319 5.82 -14.03 1.65
N PRO A 320 5.43 -14.31 2.92
CA PRO A 320 5.48 -13.45 4.10
C PRO A 320 6.91 -13.23 4.60
N ARG A 321 7.06 -12.46 5.68
CA ARG A 321 8.34 -12.15 6.35
C ARG A 321 9.33 -11.40 5.46
N GLY A 322 8.84 -10.57 4.54
CA GLY A 322 9.61 -10.05 3.42
C GLY A 322 10.95 -9.40 3.79
N LEU A 323 11.00 -8.66 4.90
CA LEU A 323 12.21 -8.03 5.43
C LEU A 323 13.36 -9.01 5.72
N GLU A 324 13.02 -10.22 6.13
CA GLU A 324 14.00 -11.26 6.47
C GLU A 324 14.39 -12.13 5.28
N ARG A 325 13.78 -11.90 4.09
CA ARG A 325 14.04 -12.67 2.87
C ARG A 325 15.15 -11.99 2.07
N LEU A 326 16.15 -12.76 1.65
CA LEU A 326 17.29 -12.22 0.89
C LEU A 326 16.86 -11.68 -0.48
N ALA A 327 15.82 -12.28 -1.09
CA ALA A 327 15.26 -11.81 -2.35
C ALA A 327 14.76 -10.36 -2.31
N ASN A 328 14.39 -9.83 -1.13
CA ASN A 328 14.00 -8.43 -0.98
C ASN A 328 15.15 -7.47 -0.64
N ARG A 329 16.39 -7.98 -0.59
CA ARG A 329 17.61 -7.23 -0.26
C ARG A 329 18.62 -7.30 -1.42
N PRO A 330 18.29 -6.67 -2.56
CA PRO A 330 19.04 -6.87 -3.80
C PRO A 330 20.48 -6.33 -3.75
N PHE A 331 20.77 -5.27 -3.00
CA PHE A 331 22.14 -4.78 -2.83
C PHE A 331 22.97 -5.68 -1.93
N ALA A 332 22.38 -6.24 -0.85
CA ALA A 332 23.06 -7.25 -0.04
C ALA A 332 23.37 -8.54 -0.83
N GLN A 333 22.68 -8.81 -1.94
CA GLN A 333 23.02 -9.90 -2.85
C GLN A 333 24.20 -9.56 -3.78
N ILE A 334 24.47 -8.29 -4.04
CA ILE A 334 25.51 -7.84 -4.99
C ILE A 334 26.79 -7.44 -4.26
N PHE A 335 26.69 -6.92 -3.03
CA PHE A 335 27.80 -6.38 -2.26
C PHE A 335 27.86 -6.99 -0.86
N ALA A 336 29.07 -7.32 -0.41
CA ALA A 336 29.32 -7.75 0.95
C ALA A 336 29.44 -6.54 1.90
N PRO A 337 29.06 -6.68 3.19
CA PRO A 337 29.21 -5.59 4.17
C PRO A 337 30.64 -5.04 4.27
N GLY A 338 31.67 -5.89 4.18
CA GLY A 338 33.07 -5.47 4.22
C GLY A 338 33.51 -4.56 3.06
N GLU A 339 32.66 -4.40 2.05
CA GLU A 339 32.88 -3.45 0.96
C GLU A 339 32.35 -2.04 1.28
N TRP A 340 31.87 -1.79 2.50
CA TRP A 340 31.32 -0.50 2.89
C TRP A 340 31.95 -0.02 4.19
N GLN A 341 31.81 1.28 4.44
CA GLN A 341 32.27 1.93 5.66
C GLN A 341 31.10 2.73 6.24
N ALA A 342 31.12 2.92 7.56
CA ALA A 342 30.23 3.90 8.18
C ALA A 342 30.49 5.29 7.60
N VAL A 343 29.44 6.11 7.50
CA VAL A 343 29.53 7.51 7.08
C VAL A 343 29.36 8.39 8.33
N PRO A 344 30.43 8.97 8.89
CA PRO A 344 30.34 9.82 10.07
C PRO A 344 29.37 10.99 9.87
N GLY A 345 28.54 11.27 10.88
CA GLY A 345 27.55 12.33 10.83
C GLY A 345 26.29 12.04 10.01
N SER A 346 26.18 10.86 9.39
CA SER A 346 24.95 10.43 8.72
C SER A 346 23.84 10.09 9.72
N ARG A 347 22.59 10.29 9.30
CA ARG A 347 21.39 9.96 10.09
C ARG A 347 21.13 8.45 10.12
N THR A 348 21.50 7.73 9.05
CA THR A 348 21.13 6.32 8.83
C THR A 348 22.30 5.41 8.42
N LEU A 349 23.46 5.94 8.03
CA LEU A 349 24.58 5.17 7.44
C LEU A 349 25.71 4.90 8.46
N GLN A 350 25.35 4.56 9.69
CA GLN A 350 26.27 4.49 10.83
C GLN A 350 27.15 3.23 10.87
N SER A 351 26.92 2.27 9.97
CA SER A 351 27.73 1.05 9.85
C SER A 351 27.72 0.54 8.40
N PRO A 352 28.66 -0.35 8.01
CA PRO A 352 28.65 -0.97 6.68
C PRO A 352 27.33 -1.69 6.35
N GLN A 353 26.72 -2.34 7.34
CA GLN A 353 25.42 -2.99 7.23
C GLN A 353 24.29 -1.97 7.07
N ALA A 354 24.37 -0.83 7.75
CA ALA A 354 23.37 0.23 7.64
C ALA A 354 23.35 0.86 6.24
N VAL A 355 24.51 0.98 5.58
CA VAL A 355 24.60 1.39 4.17
C VAL A 355 23.84 0.43 3.26
N LEU A 356 24.10 -0.88 3.38
CA LEU A 356 23.40 -1.89 2.59
C LEU A 356 21.89 -1.90 2.89
N ARG A 357 21.50 -1.85 4.16
CA ARG A 357 20.10 -1.79 4.58
C ARG A 357 19.38 -0.58 3.95
N ARG A 358 20.03 0.58 3.91
CA ARG A 358 19.47 1.79 3.30
C ARG A 358 19.35 1.68 1.78
N LEU A 359 20.34 1.08 1.11
CA LEU A 359 20.26 0.80 -0.32
C LEU A 359 19.11 -0.17 -0.64
N ASP A 360 18.98 -1.24 0.14
CA ASP A 360 17.89 -2.20 0.00
C ASP A 360 16.52 -1.54 0.21
N ASP A 361 16.37 -0.71 1.25
CA ASP A 361 15.14 0.06 1.54
C ASP A 361 14.72 0.99 0.40
N LEU A 362 15.68 1.50 -0.39
CA LEU A 362 15.40 2.34 -1.57
C LEU A 362 15.03 1.54 -2.83
N SER A 363 15.33 0.25 -2.88
CA SER A 363 14.90 -0.59 -4.02
C SER A 363 13.40 -0.86 -3.98
N CYS A 364 12.79 -1.10 -5.16
CA CYS A 364 11.38 -1.49 -5.22
C CYS A 364 11.11 -2.74 -4.40
N MET A 365 12.00 -3.75 -4.41
CA MET A 365 11.81 -4.99 -3.64
C MET A 365 11.85 -4.76 -2.12
N GLY A 366 12.80 -3.97 -1.63
CA GLY A 366 12.95 -3.68 -0.22
C GLY A 366 11.82 -2.81 0.31
N CYS A 367 11.56 -1.66 -0.33
CA CYS A 367 10.46 -0.76 0.01
C CYS A 367 9.10 -1.49 0.02
N HIS A 368 8.88 -2.36 -0.97
CA HIS A 368 7.64 -3.13 -1.11
C HIS A 368 7.39 -4.13 0.03
N GLN A 369 8.40 -4.52 0.81
CA GLN A 369 8.19 -5.37 2.00
C GLN A 369 8.44 -4.66 3.31
N SER A 370 9.26 -3.62 3.31
CA SER A 370 9.54 -2.83 4.51
C SER A 370 8.41 -1.84 4.82
N ARG A 371 7.59 -1.47 3.82
CA ARG A 371 6.56 -0.43 3.95
C ARG A 371 5.19 -0.84 3.45
N ALA A 372 4.97 -2.12 3.21
CA ALA A 372 3.73 -2.64 2.66
C ALA A 372 3.24 -3.85 3.43
N VAL A 373 1.96 -4.17 3.29
CA VAL A 373 1.37 -5.38 3.86
C VAL A 373 1.04 -6.33 2.73
N ALA A 374 1.65 -7.52 2.75
CA ALA A 374 1.60 -8.47 1.63
C ALA A 374 1.89 -7.79 0.28
N GLY A 375 2.92 -6.93 0.26
CA GLY A 375 3.34 -6.22 -0.94
C GLY A 375 2.53 -4.98 -1.33
N PHE A 376 1.42 -4.68 -0.67
CA PHE A 376 0.60 -3.53 -1.05
C PHE A 376 0.66 -2.43 0.00
N HIS A 377 0.95 -1.21 -0.47
CA HIS A 377 0.88 0.01 0.37
C HIS A 377 -0.57 0.47 0.50
N LEU A 378 -1.28 0.49 -0.64
CA LEU A 378 -2.69 0.84 -0.74
C LEU A 378 -3.45 -0.33 -1.34
N LEU A 379 -4.47 -0.76 -0.60
CA LEU A 379 -5.36 -1.85 -0.93
C LEU A 379 -6.76 -1.34 -1.34
N GLY A 380 -7.11 -0.13 -0.90
CA GLY A 380 -8.46 0.40 -1.03
C GLY A 380 -9.37 -0.09 0.10
N VAL A 381 -10.34 0.73 0.49
CA VAL A 381 -11.35 0.36 1.49
C VAL A 381 -12.58 -0.19 0.77
N ASP A 382 -13.23 -1.13 1.43
CA ASP A 382 -14.51 -1.67 0.99
C ASP A 382 -15.59 -1.11 1.92
N ARG A 383 -16.49 -0.25 1.42
CA ARG A 383 -17.62 0.32 2.17
C ARG A 383 -18.97 -0.13 1.62
N ARG A 384 -19.95 -0.29 2.49
CA ARG A 384 -21.28 -0.76 2.10
C ARG A 384 -21.98 0.30 1.25
N GLY A 385 -22.55 -0.11 0.11
CA GLY A 385 -23.25 0.80 -0.82
C GLY A 385 -22.34 1.77 -1.58
N ALA A 386 -21.12 2.03 -1.11
CA ALA A 386 -20.15 2.91 -1.75
C ALA A 386 -19.05 2.15 -2.52
N SER A 387 -18.69 0.92 -2.16
CA SER A 387 -17.69 0.14 -2.92
C SER A 387 -18.35 -0.90 -3.83
N ARG A 388 -17.86 -0.99 -5.07
CA ARG A 388 -18.31 -1.97 -6.07
C ARG A 388 -17.96 -3.41 -5.74
N THR A 389 -17.19 -3.66 -4.69
CA THR A 389 -16.66 -4.99 -4.33
C THR A 389 -16.91 -5.35 -2.87
N PHE A 390 -17.78 -4.61 -2.17
CA PHE A 390 -18.07 -4.85 -0.76
C PHE A 390 -18.75 -6.21 -0.57
N THR A 391 -18.17 -7.03 0.31
CA THR A 391 -18.79 -8.26 0.81
C THR A 391 -18.36 -8.45 2.26
N THR A 392 -19.32 -8.67 3.15
CA THR A 392 -19.05 -8.81 4.59
C THR A 392 -18.15 -10.03 4.84
N GLY A 393 -17.13 -9.89 5.70
CA GLY A 393 -16.07 -10.90 5.91
C GLY A 393 -15.02 -10.98 4.79
N ASN A 394 -15.25 -10.29 3.68
CA ASN A 394 -14.32 -10.11 2.58
C ASN A 394 -14.12 -8.62 2.26
N ALA A 395 -14.27 -7.74 3.24
CA ALA A 395 -14.15 -6.30 3.08
C ALA A 395 -12.97 -5.80 3.92
N LEU A 396 -12.20 -4.86 3.39
CA LEU A 396 -11.16 -4.15 4.15
C LEU A 396 -11.77 -3.02 4.96
N ALA A 397 -11.43 -2.94 6.24
CA ALA A 397 -11.79 -1.80 7.10
C ALA A 397 -10.81 -0.64 6.94
N VAL A 398 -9.52 -0.93 6.75
CA VAL A 398 -8.46 0.08 6.56
C VAL A 398 -7.85 -0.09 5.17
N PRO A 399 -7.66 1.01 4.40
CA PRO A 399 -7.26 0.93 2.99
C PRO A 399 -5.76 0.73 2.77
N HIS A 400 -4.93 0.77 3.81
CA HIS A 400 -3.47 0.85 3.68
C HIS A 400 -2.72 0.00 4.70
N SER A 401 -1.43 -0.24 4.46
CA SER A 401 -0.53 -0.87 5.45
C SER A 401 -0.33 0.03 6.68
N PRO A 402 0.06 -0.52 7.84
CA PRO A 402 0.49 0.26 9.00
C PRO A 402 1.54 1.33 8.63
N HIS A 403 2.51 0.96 7.79
CA HIS A 403 3.59 1.86 7.36
C HIS A 403 3.12 3.08 6.54
N VAL A 404 1.98 3.00 5.85
CA VAL A 404 1.41 4.19 5.19
C VAL A 404 0.96 5.20 6.24
N GLN A 405 0.45 4.76 7.40
CA GLN A 405 0.04 5.66 8.47
C GLN A 405 1.24 6.48 8.98
N ASP A 406 2.38 5.82 9.23
CA ASP A 406 3.61 6.49 9.67
C ASP A 406 4.14 7.45 8.60
N GLU A 407 4.08 7.05 7.32
CA GLU A 407 4.48 7.90 6.21
C GLU A 407 3.55 9.11 6.02
N LEU A 408 2.27 9.01 6.35
CA LEU A 408 1.33 10.13 6.27
C LEU A 408 1.73 11.24 7.24
N ALA A 409 2.10 10.91 8.48
CA ALA A 409 2.55 11.91 9.46
C ALA A 409 3.80 12.67 8.96
N ARG A 410 4.81 11.96 8.44
CA ARG A 410 5.99 12.60 7.85
C ARG A 410 5.63 13.48 6.65
N ARG A 411 4.80 12.96 5.74
CA ARG A 411 4.37 13.68 4.52
C ARG A 411 3.58 14.94 4.87
N GLU A 412 2.80 14.90 5.94
CA GLU A 412 2.09 16.06 6.46
C GLU A 412 3.06 17.17 6.82
N SER A 413 4.10 16.87 7.60
CA SER A 413 5.13 17.85 7.96
C SER A 413 5.81 18.43 6.71
N TYR A 414 6.13 17.59 5.73
CA TYR A 414 6.73 18.06 4.48
C TYR A 414 5.80 19.00 3.69
N VAL A 415 4.53 18.63 3.50
CA VAL A 415 3.58 19.41 2.70
C VAL A 415 3.21 20.72 3.41
N ARG A 416 3.04 20.70 4.74
CA ARG A 416 2.85 21.91 5.55
C ARG A 416 4.05 22.85 5.41
N ALA A 417 5.27 22.32 5.53
CA ALA A 417 6.48 23.12 5.35
C ALA A 417 6.57 23.70 3.93
N ALA A 418 6.13 22.97 2.90
CA ALA A 418 6.14 23.44 1.51
C ALA A 418 5.26 24.67 1.26
N LEU A 419 4.33 25.00 2.17
CA LEU A 419 3.51 26.22 2.08
C LEU A 419 4.30 27.51 2.31
N SER A 420 5.43 27.44 3.02
CA SER A 420 6.22 28.61 3.42
C SER A 420 7.73 28.47 3.23
N THR A 421 8.23 27.24 3.14
CA THR A 421 9.65 26.92 3.03
C THR A 421 9.99 26.52 1.60
N PRO A 422 10.91 27.23 0.90
CA PRO A 422 11.20 26.96 -0.50
C PRO A 422 11.65 25.52 -0.79
N ARG A 423 12.40 24.89 0.13
CA ARG A 423 12.83 23.49 0.05
C ARG A 423 12.76 22.83 1.43
N PRO A 424 11.64 22.16 1.77
CA PRO A 424 11.55 21.38 3.00
C PRO A 424 12.57 20.24 3.05
N ASP A 425 12.95 19.79 4.25
CA ASP A 425 13.85 18.64 4.45
C ASP A 425 13.21 17.38 3.83
N PRO A 426 13.82 16.76 2.80
CA PRO A 426 13.27 15.58 2.15
C PRO A 426 13.50 14.28 2.94
N PHE A 427 14.23 14.34 4.06
CA PHE A 427 14.63 13.16 4.81
C PHE A 427 13.46 12.23 5.10
N ARG A 428 13.69 10.94 4.82
CA ARG A 428 12.78 9.86 5.11
C ARG A 428 13.49 8.83 5.99
N PRO A 429 13.00 8.50 7.19
CA PRO A 429 13.63 7.51 8.07
C PRO A 429 13.64 6.13 7.41
N LEU A 430 14.37 5.16 7.96
CA LEU A 430 14.24 3.76 7.56
C LEU A 430 12.80 3.27 7.84
N ALA A 431 12.33 2.34 7.03
CA ALA A 431 11.00 1.76 7.17
C ALA A 431 10.85 0.93 8.46
N GLU A 432 11.90 0.19 8.79
CA GLU A 432 12.00 -0.56 10.02
C GLU A 432 12.55 0.36 11.12
N PRO A 433 11.98 0.35 12.33
CA PRO A 433 12.55 1.08 13.46
C PRO A 433 13.98 0.61 13.75
N MET A 434 14.79 1.50 14.32
CA MET A 434 16.17 1.21 14.71
C MET A 434 16.28 0.34 15.98
N GLU A 435 15.19 0.15 16.72
CA GLU A 435 15.17 -0.59 17.99
C GLU A 435 14.29 -1.84 17.93
N ALA A 436 14.87 -2.98 18.28
CA ALA A 436 14.19 -4.26 18.50
C ALA A 436 14.02 -4.59 19.99
N ASP A 437 14.29 -3.64 20.89
CA ASP A 437 14.33 -3.84 22.35
C ASP A 437 13.08 -3.29 23.06
N ALA A 438 11.91 -3.40 22.43
CA ALA A 438 10.67 -3.35 23.20
C ALA A 438 10.62 -4.61 24.08
N ALA A 439 10.67 -4.43 25.40
CA ALA A 439 10.50 -5.53 26.35
C ALA A 439 9.30 -6.40 25.95
N ALA A 440 9.48 -7.73 25.98
CA ALA A 440 8.43 -8.68 25.62
C ALA A 440 7.25 -8.51 26.59
N GLY A 441 6.28 -7.67 26.21
CA GLY A 441 5.00 -7.57 26.89
C GLY A 441 4.29 -8.91 26.88
N ARG A 442 3.27 -9.07 27.73
CA ARG A 442 2.42 -10.26 27.72
C ARG A 442 1.89 -10.49 26.30
N ALA A 443 1.90 -11.75 25.84
CA ALA A 443 1.37 -12.11 24.53
C ALA A 443 -0.16 -12.11 24.56
N THR A 444 -0.73 -10.91 24.52
CA THR A 444 -2.17 -10.65 24.42
C THR A 444 -2.72 -11.03 23.04
N VAL A 445 -4.02 -10.90 22.85
CA VAL A 445 -4.68 -11.18 21.57
C VAL A 445 -4.00 -10.43 20.40
N GLY A 446 -3.69 -11.16 19.34
CA GLY A 446 -2.94 -10.68 18.17
C GLY A 446 -1.42 -10.73 18.31
N ALA A 447 -0.87 -10.97 19.50
CA ALA A 447 0.57 -11.06 19.70
C ALA A 447 1.18 -12.30 19.03
N ARG A 448 2.49 -12.23 18.76
CA ARG A 448 3.26 -13.33 18.19
C ARG A 448 3.43 -14.45 19.23
N CYS A 449 3.16 -15.69 18.84
CA CYS A 449 3.29 -16.87 19.72
C CYS A 449 4.15 -18.00 19.15
N GLU A 450 4.48 -17.99 17.86
CA GLU A 450 5.45 -18.88 17.22
C GLU A 450 6.60 -18.07 16.58
N PRO A 451 7.49 -17.49 17.40
CA PRO A 451 8.68 -16.84 16.85
C PRO A 451 9.50 -17.84 16.03
N THR A 452 10.05 -17.37 14.92
CA THR A 452 10.86 -18.18 14.00
C THR A 452 12.02 -17.35 13.47
N ARG A 453 13.13 -18.01 13.14
CA ARG A 453 14.28 -17.40 12.46
C ARG A 453 14.31 -17.87 11.00
N ILE A 454 14.44 -16.94 10.05
CA ILE A 454 14.57 -17.31 8.63
C ILE A 454 16.03 -17.67 8.31
N THR A 455 16.25 -18.88 7.82
CA THR A 455 17.45 -19.27 7.10
C THR A 455 17.28 -18.88 5.64
N GLN A 456 18.13 -17.96 5.19
CA GLN A 456 18.05 -17.34 3.87
C GLN A 456 18.78 -18.17 2.81
N SER A 457 18.26 -18.14 1.58
CA SER A 457 18.81 -18.74 0.39
C SER A 457 18.85 -17.73 -0.75
N ALA A 458 19.74 -17.96 -1.72
CA ALA A 458 19.73 -17.21 -2.98
C ALA A 458 18.46 -17.49 -3.80
N ASN A 459 17.89 -18.70 -3.67
CA ASN A 459 16.57 -19.02 -4.19
C ASN A 459 15.56 -18.91 -3.05
N ALA A 460 14.68 -17.90 -3.11
CA ALA A 460 13.68 -17.67 -2.07
C ALA A 460 12.74 -18.87 -1.84
N TRP A 461 12.59 -19.75 -2.84
CA TRP A 461 11.77 -20.95 -2.72
C TRP A 461 12.32 -21.93 -1.68
N THR A 462 13.62 -21.90 -1.42
CA THR A 462 14.28 -22.81 -0.48
C THR A 462 14.60 -22.16 0.88
N ASP A 463 14.14 -20.93 1.12
CA ASP A 463 14.17 -20.32 2.45
C ASP A 463 13.45 -21.22 3.47
N ARG A 464 13.97 -21.29 4.69
CA ARG A 464 13.40 -22.10 5.79
C ARG A 464 13.14 -21.26 7.01
N ALA A 465 12.07 -21.55 7.72
CA ALA A 465 11.81 -20.98 9.04
C ALA A 465 12.12 -22.00 10.14
N GLU A 466 13.12 -21.72 10.95
CA GLU A 466 13.41 -22.48 12.17
C GLU A 466 12.51 -21.97 13.31
N LYS A 467 11.81 -22.88 13.98
CA LYS A 467 10.96 -22.53 15.13
C LYS A 467 11.83 -22.21 16.34
N LEU A 468 11.54 -21.08 16.97
CA LEU A 468 12.07 -20.72 18.27
C LEU A 468 11.07 -21.15 19.37
N PRO A 469 11.47 -21.17 20.65
CA PRO A 469 10.56 -21.50 21.74
C PRO A 469 9.25 -20.68 21.68
N PRO A 470 8.08 -21.32 21.76
CA PRO A 470 6.81 -20.63 21.65
C PRO A 470 6.56 -19.72 22.84
N VAL A 471 5.80 -18.66 22.63
CA VAL A 471 5.37 -17.75 23.69
C VAL A 471 3.94 -18.12 24.10
N ALA A 472 3.71 -18.32 25.38
CA ALA A 472 2.39 -18.64 25.91
C ALA A 472 1.46 -17.43 25.80
N CYS A 473 0.26 -17.64 25.24
CA CYS A 473 -0.75 -16.60 25.11
C CYS A 473 -1.43 -16.32 26.46
N GLU A 474 -1.78 -15.06 26.70
CA GLU A 474 -2.47 -14.66 27.94
C GLU A 474 -3.92 -15.17 27.96
N GLY A 475 -4.31 -15.81 29.07
CA GLY A 475 -5.66 -16.34 29.30
C GLY A 475 -5.75 -17.87 29.21
N ALA A 476 -6.50 -18.49 30.12
CA ALA A 476 -6.57 -19.96 30.24
C ALA A 476 -7.19 -20.66 29.02
N ALA A 477 -8.07 -19.97 28.29
CA ALA A 477 -8.69 -20.48 27.07
C ALA A 477 -8.01 -19.99 25.78
N SER A 478 -6.90 -19.25 25.91
CA SER A 478 -6.20 -18.70 24.76
C SER A 478 -5.36 -19.75 24.04
N VAL A 479 -5.31 -19.66 22.73
CA VAL A 479 -4.59 -20.57 21.84
C VAL A 479 -3.64 -19.79 20.94
N CYS A 480 -2.58 -20.46 20.50
CA CYS A 480 -1.72 -19.93 19.45
C CYS A 480 -2.21 -20.44 18.09
N GLU A 481 -2.75 -19.54 17.27
CA GLU A 481 -3.02 -19.81 15.86
C GLU A 481 -1.69 -19.95 15.13
N LYS A 482 -1.43 -21.11 14.52
CA LYS A 482 -0.08 -21.49 14.09
C LYS A 482 0.28 -20.99 12.68
N THR A 483 1.58 -20.88 12.44
CA THR A 483 2.17 -20.59 11.13
C THR A 483 1.72 -21.62 10.09
N SER A 484 1.67 -22.91 10.45
CA SER A 484 1.26 -23.98 9.54
C SER A 484 -0.18 -23.89 9.04
N VAL A 485 -1.03 -23.11 9.70
CA VAL A 485 -2.43 -22.88 9.30
C VAL A 485 -2.66 -21.48 8.71
N GLY A 486 -1.59 -20.76 8.36
CA GLY A 486 -1.66 -19.49 7.64
C GLY A 486 -1.58 -18.24 8.52
N PHE A 487 -1.08 -18.35 9.77
CA PHE A 487 -0.78 -17.22 10.65
C PHE A 487 0.73 -17.05 10.79
N PRO A 488 1.41 -16.29 9.91
CA PRO A 488 2.87 -16.13 9.96
C PRO A 488 3.34 -15.74 11.37
N GLY A 489 4.37 -16.40 11.92
CA GLY A 489 4.87 -16.15 13.27
C GLY A 489 3.90 -16.52 14.41
N GLY A 490 2.76 -17.11 14.09
CA GLY A 490 1.65 -17.34 15.00
C GLY A 490 0.94 -16.07 15.48
N MET A 491 -0.26 -16.28 16.02
CA MET A 491 -1.09 -15.24 16.62
C MET A 491 -1.85 -15.76 17.83
N CYS A 492 -1.74 -15.07 18.96
CA CYS A 492 -2.57 -15.35 20.12
C CYS A 492 -4.04 -15.03 19.83
N SER A 493 -4.92 -15.99 20.09
CA SER A 493 -6.36 -15.89 19.92
C SER A 493 -7.05 -16.67 21.04
N GLY A 494 -8.39 -16.69 21.04
CA GLY A 494 -9.19 -17.38 22.04
C GLY A 494 -10.68 -17.32 21.69
N PRO A 495 -11.57 -17.77 22.58
CA PRO A 495 -13.00 -17.58 22.43
C PRO A 495 -13.35 -16.09 22.31
N CYS A 496 -14.34 -15.75 21.48
CA CYS A 496 -14.79 -14.37 21.35
C CYS A 496 -15.22 -13.79 22.70
N ASP A 497 -14.60 -12.69 23.09
CA ASP A 497 -14.93 -11.96 24.30
C ASP A 497 -15.26 -10.49 23.95
N PRO A 498 -16.53 -10.08 24.04
CA PRO A 498 -16.92 -8.68 23.82
C PRO A 498 -16.32 -7.69 24.82
N ARG A 499 -15.76 -8.17 25.94
CA ARG A 499 -15.15 -7.35 26.99
C ARG A 499 -13.65 -7.16 26.81
N ASP A 500 -13.02 -7.88 25.88
CA ASP A 500 -11.59 -7.71 25.61
C ASP A 500 -11.34 -6.32 24.98
N PRO A 501 -10.63 -5.40 25.67
CA PRO A 501 -10.39 -4.06 25.14
C PRO A 501 -9.48 -4.07 23.90
N ASN A 502 -8.70 -5.13 23.70
CA ASN A 502 -7.78 -5.28 22.57
C ASN A 502 -8.33 -6.21 21.49
N GLY A 503 -9.47 -6.85 21.76
CA GLY A 503 -10.03 -7.93 20.95
C GLY A 503 -11.35 -7.57 20.27
N THR A 504 -11.64 -8.29 19.20
CA THR A 504 -12.96 -8.35 18.57
C THR A 504 -13.19 -9.75 18.03
N CYS A 505 -14.44 -10.19 18.08
CA CYS A 505 -14.82 -11.42 17.41
C CYS A 505 -14.66 -11.26 15.89
N GLY A 506 -13.97 -12.20 15.25
CA GLY A 506 -13.86 -12.29 13.80
C GLY A 506 -13.85 -13.73 13.33
N GLY A 507 -13.96 -13.92 12.01
CA GLY A 507 -13.97 -15.24 11.39
C GLY A 507 -12.58 -15.71 11.02
N ILE A 508 -12.18 -16.88 11.54
CA ILE A 508 -10.95 -17.59 11.14
C ILE A 508 -11.36 -18.73 10.22
N ALA A 509 -10.84 -18.74 8.98
CA ALA A 509 -11.17 -19.81 8.05
C ALA A 509 -10.56 -21.15 8.46
N ILE A 510 -11.36 -22.21 8.37
CA ILE A 510 -10.93 -23.59 8.55
C ILE A 510 -10.30 -24.03 7.22
N LEU A 511 -8.98 -23.93 7.15
CA LEU A 511 -8.22 -23.92 5.90
C LEU A 511 -8.52 -25.09 4.95
N SER A 512 -8.61 -26.33 5.47
CA SER A 512 -8.89 -27.53 4.68
C SER A 512 -10.25 -27.46 4.00
N ASP A 513 -11.28 -27.19 4.79
CA ASP A 513 -12.67 -27.26 4.35
C ASP A 513 -13.00 -26.07 3.46
N PHE A 514 -12.47 -24.90 3.81
CA PHE A 514 -12.57 -23.71 2.98
C PHE A 514 -11.89 -23.92 1.61
N SER A 515 -10.67 -24.46 1.59
CA SER A 515 -9.97 -24.74 0.32
C SER A 515 -10.69 -25.80 -0.51
N SER A 516 -11.29 -26.81 0.13
CA SER A 516 -12.06 -27.87 -0.53
C SER A 516 -13.35 -27.31 -1.13
N CYS A 517 -14.03 -26.40 -0.43
CA CYS A 517 -15.19 -25.69 -0.92
C CYS A 517 -14.87 -24.85 -2.17
N LEU A 518 -13.75 -24.11 -2.14
CA LEU A 518 -13.28 -23.36 -3.31
C LEU A 518 -12.89 -24.29 -4.47
N ALA A 519 -12.21 -25.40 -4.19
CA ALA A 519 -11.86 -26.39 -5.22
C ALA A 519 -13.09 -27.05 -5.87
N ALA A 520 -14.22 -27.12 -5.14
CA ALA A 520 -15.52 -27.53 -5.65
C ALA A 520 -16.27 -26.42 -6.41
N LYS A 521 -15.61 -25.28 -6.69
CA LYS A 521 -16.16 -24.11 -7.39
C LYS A 521 -17.43 -23.53 -6.76
N LYS A 522 -17.58 -23.69 -5.44
CA LYS A 522 -18.69 -23.06 -4.70
C LYS A 522 -18.45 -21.55 -4.59
N PRO A 523 -19.51 -20.73 -4.52
CA PRO A 523 -19.37 -19.29 -4.34
C PRO A 523 -18.52 -18.96 -3.11
N PHE A 524 -17.53 -18.07 -3.27
CA PHE A 524 -16.64 -17.61 -2.20
C PHE A 524 -17.38 -17.23 -0.90
N GLY A 525 -18.47 -16.49 -1.01
CA GLY A 525 -19.28 -16.08 0.15
C GLY A 525 -19.91 -17.28 0.89
N GLU A 526 -20.30 -18.33 0.16
CA GLU A 526 -20.78 -19.59 0.75
C GLU A 526 -19.65 -20.29 1.52
N CYS A 527 -18.47 -20.40 0.92
CA CYS A 527 -17.32 -21.03 1.57
C CYS A 527 -16.90 -20.27 2.83
N LEU A 528 -16.93 -18.94 2.79
CA LEU A 528 -16.62 -18.11 3.95
C LEU A 528 -17.64 -18.29 5.07
N ALA A 529 -18.94 -18.34 4.74
CA ALA A 529 -19.99 -18.49 5.73
C ALA A 529 -19.98 -19.88 6.39
N LYS A 530 -19.69 -20.94 5.64
CA LYS A 530 -19.74 -22.33 6.14
C LYS A 530 -18.45 -22.82 6.79
N HIS A 531 -17.30 -22.30 6.35
CA HIS A 531 -15.99 -22.83 6.74
C HIS A 531 -15.14 -21.79 7.46
N THR A 532 -15.77 -20.96 8.30
CA THR A 532 -15.09 -20.10 9.27
C THR A 532 -15.57 -20.43 10.68
N ARG A 533 -14.67 -20.30 11.65
CA ARG A 533 -15.01 -20.35 13.08
C ARG A 533 -14.82 -18.98 13.72
N PRO A 534 -15.62 -18.61 14.72
CA PRO A 534 -15.37 -17.40 15.49
C PRO A 534 -14.08 -17.53 16.30
N GLY A 535 -13.33 -16.44 16.39
CA GLY A 535 -12.17 -16.30 17.26
C GLY A 535 -11.99 -14.86 17.71
N ASN A 536 -11.41 -14.67 18.89
CA ASN A 536 -11.01 -13.36 19.36
C ASN A 536 -9.73 -12.93 18.64
N LEU A 537 -9.84 -11.86 17.86
CA LEU A 537 -8.80 -11.31 17.02
C LEU A 537 -8.47 -9.90 17.48
N ARG A 538 -7.23 -9.44 17.24
CA ARG A 538 -6.87 -8.08 17.62
C ARG A 538 -7.73 -7.07 16.88
N SER A 539 -8.33 -6.15 17.62
CA SER A 539 -9.06 -5.01 17.06
C SER A 539 -8.12 -4.09 16.29
N CYS A 540 -8.63 -3.49 15.22
CA CYS A 540 -7.88 -2.55 14.40
C CYS A 540 -8.73 -1.43 13.84
N SER A 541 -8.05 -0.33 13.52
CA SER A 541 -8.58 0.87 12.87
C SER A 541 -7.43 1.63 12.20
N ALA A 542 -7.71 2.79 11.61
CA ALA A 542 -6.65 3.67 11.10
C ALA A 542 -5.70 4.15 12.22
N GLN A 543 -6.17 4.25 13.46
CA GLN A 543 -5.39 4.68 14.63
C GLN A 543 -4.81 3.49 15.42
N GLN A 544 -5.35 2.28 15.23
CA GLN A 544 -4.89 1.06 15.87
C GLN A 544 -4.47 0.06 14.81
N SER A 545 -3.20 0.12 14.40
CA SER A 545 -2.68 -0.72 13.34
C SER A 545 -2.52 -2.18 13.76
N CYS A 546 -2.65 -3.06 12.76
CA CYS A 546 -2.24 -4.45 12.86
C CYS A 546 -0.72 -4.58 12.84
N ARG A 547 -0.22 -5.79 13.16
CA ARG A 547 1.18 -6.16 12.92
C ARG A 547 1.50 -6.08 11.42
N ASP A 548 2.76 -5.83 11.06
CA ASP A 548 3.19 -5.58 9.67
C ASP A 548 2.82 -6.68 8.66
N ASP A 549 2.64 -7.91 9.13
CA ASP A 549 2.22 -9.08 8.35
C ASP A 549 0.70 -9.36 8.41
N TYR A 550 -0.11 -8.41 8.90
CA TYR A 550 -1.57 -8.50 9.09
C TYR A 550 -2.28 -7.27 8.51
N ILE A 551 -3.51 -7.48 8.02
CA ILE A 551 -4.39 -6.42 7.53
C ILE A 551 -5.63 -6.27 8.40
N CYS A 552 -6.22 -5.08 8.37
CA CYS A 552 -7.47 -4.80 9.06
C CYS A 552 -8.68 -5.14 8.19
N ALA A 553 -9.33 -6.25 8.49
CA ALA A 553 -10.55 -6.70 7.81
C ALA A 553 -11.80 -6.22 8.54
N GLN A 554 -12.83 -5.82 7.79
CA GLN A 554 -14.12 -5.48 8.36
C GLN A 554 -14.70 -6.67 9.12
N ALA A 555 -14.91 -6.48 10.42
CA ALA A 555 -15.50 -7.49 11.29
C ALA A 555 -17.03 -7.32 11.36
N ASN A 556 -17.74 -8.44 11.52
CA ASN A 556 -19.20 -8.45 11.64
C ASN A 556 -19.64 -7.66 12.87
N GLY A 557 -20.65 -6.80 12.70
CA GLY A 557 -21.18 -5.98 13.80
C GLY A 557 -20.30 -4.81 14.24
N LYS A 558 -19.13 -4.60 13.62
CA LYS A 558 -18.29 -3.42 13.85
C LYS A 558 -18.66 -2.27 12.90
N PRO A 559 -18.51 -1.00 13.34
CA PRO A 559 -18.64 0.16 12.46
C PRO A 559 -17.67 0.11 11.27
N GLU A 560 -17.97 0.84 10.20
CA GLU A 560 -17.01 1.01 9.09
C GLU A 560 -15.71 1.65 9.62
N GLY A 561 -14.57 1.17 9.11
CA GLY A 561 -13.25 1.63 9.55
C GLY A 561 -12.72 0.94 10.80
N GLN A 562 -13.50 0.06 11.42
CA GLN A 562 -13.06 -0.80 12.52
C GLN A 562 -13.18 -2.27 12.13
N GLY A 563 -12.22 -3.07 12.58
CA GLY A 563 -12.09 -4.43 12.12
C GLY A 563 -11.28 -5.35 13.02
N ALA A 564 -10.95 -6.50 12.46
CA ALA A 564 -10.09 -7.50 13.05
C ALA A 564 -8.80 -7.66 12.23
N CYS A 565 -7.66 -7.78 12.91
CA CYS A 565 -6.40 -8.12 12.29
C CYS A 565 -6.40 -9.58 11.85
N ILE A 566 -6.25 -9.81 10.55
CA ILE A 566 -6.09 -11.15 9.97
C ILE A 566 -4.92 -11.20 9.00
N PRO A 567 -4.31 -12.38 8.83
CA PRO A 567 -3.29 -12.56 7.81
C PRO A 567 -3.83 -12.18 6.43
N PRO A 568 -3.04 -11.47 5.59
CA PRO A 568 -3.47 -11.03 4.27
C PRO A 568 -3.87 -12.18 3.35
N TYR A 569 -3.38 -13.38 3.66
CA TYR A 569 -3.79 -14.65 3.06
C TYR A 569 -5.33 -14.81 3.03
N PHE A 570 -6.00 -14.60 4.17
CA PHE A 570 -7.44 -14.88 4.30
C PHE A 570 -8.32 -13.93 3.50
N LEU A 571 -7.84 -12.75 3.13
CA LEU A 571 -8.57 -11.83 2.25
C LEU A 571 -8.10 -11.92 0.80
N PHE A 572 -6.83 -11.62 0.52
CA PHE A 572 -6.38 -11.47 -0.87
C PHE A 572 -6.19 -12.79 -1.57
N GLN A 573 -5.67 -13.77 -0.84
CA GLN A 573 -5.26 -15.01 -1.48
C GLN A 573 -6.50 -15.86 -1.76
N MET A 574 -7.39 -15.97 -0.77
CA MET A 574 -8.66 -16.64 -0.93
C MET A 574 -9.54 -16.03 -2.04
N ARG A 575 -9.50 -14.70 -2.26
CA ARG A 575 -10.16 -14.08 -3.42
C ARG A 575 -9.65 -14.69 -4.72
N VAL A 576 -8.35 -14.64 -4.98
CA VAL A 576 -7.77 -15.23 -6.21
C VAL A 576 -8.13 -16.72 -6.38
N ASP A 577 -8.19 -17.49 -5.29
CA ASP A 577 -8.52 -18.92 -5.31
C ASP A 577 -9.94 -19.22 -5.74
N GLY A 578 -10.90 -18.39 -5.33
CA GLY A 578 -12.33 -18.67 -5.46
C GLY A 578 -12.97 -18.14 -6.73
N HIS A 579 -12.19 -17.60 -7.66
CA HIS A 579 -12.70 -16.82 -8.80
C HIS A 579 -12.21 -17.35 -10.16
N SER A 580 -11.46 -18.45 -10.19
CA SER A 580 -10.94 -19.10 -11.42
C SER A 580 -11.86 -20.18 -11.99
#